data_AF-A0A091N7D2-F1
#
_entry.id   AF-A0A091N7D2-F1
#
_cell.length_a   1.000
_cell.length_b   1.000
_cell.length_c   1.000
_cell.angle_alpha   90.00
_cell.angle_beta   90.00
_cell.angle_gamma   90.00
#
_symmetry.space_group_name_H-M   'P 1'
#
loop_
_entity.id
_entity.type
_entity.pdbx_description
1 polymer ?
#
loop_
_entity_poly.entity_id
_entity_poly.type
_entity_poly.pdbx_seq_one_letter_code
_entity_poly.pdbx_strand_id
1 'polypeptide(L)'
;FIKPVLHKTYLTFFRAIPHPRGHAHLAALVSHESYNFSHRIDHLSFGELIPGIINPLDGTEKIASDHNQMFQYFITVVPTKLHTYKISAETHQFSVTERERVINHAAGSHGVSGIFMKYDISSLMVTVTEEHMPFWQFLVRLCGIIGGIFSTTGVLHGFGRFVAEIIFCRFRLGSHKSASVSLPDGHTNNHLPLTTDNSTH
;
A
#
# COMPACT_ATOMS: atom_id res chain seq x y z
N PHE A 1 -9.23 18.99 -23.51
CA PHE A 1 -10.07 18.13 -24.38
C PHE A 1 -9.21 17.54 -25.49
N ILE A 2 -8.57 16.41 -25.24
CA ILE A 2 -7.90 15.62 -26.28
C ILE A 2 -8.47 14.22 -26.14
N LYS A 3 -9.25 13.80 -27.15
CA LYS A 3 -9.80 12.45 -27.25
C LYS A 3 -8.64 11.49 -27.51
N PRO A 4 -8.54 10.33 -26.82
CA PRO A 4 -7.52 9.35 -27.16
C PRO A 4 -7.94 8.69 -28.48
N VAL A 5 -7.33 9.13 -29.58
CA VAL A 5 -7.44 8.40 -30.85
C VAL A 5 -6.39 7.31 -30.80
N LEU A 6 -6.87 6.06 -30.85
CA LEU A 6 -6.08 4.85 -31.00
C LEU A 6 -5.35 4.89 -32.36
N HIS A 7 -4.24 5.63 -32.42
CA HIS A 7 -3.30 5.57 -33.54
C HIS A 7 -2.09 4.75 -33.08
N LYS A 8 -2.03 3.49 -33.54
CA LYS A 8 -0.77 2.73 -33.60
C LYS A 8 0.15 3.45 -34.57
N THR A 9 0.91 4.42 -34.08
CA THR A 9 1.90 5.13 -34.89
C THR A 9 3.20 4.35 -34.81
N TYR A 10 3.61 3.75 -35.93
CA TYR A 10 4.91 3.14 -36.08
C TYR A 10 5.96 4.25 -36.26
N LEU A 11 6.55 4.71 -35.15
CA LEU A 11 7.65 5.68 -35.23
C LEU A 11 8.94 4.91 -35.56
N THR A 12 9.28 4.86 -36.85
CA THR A 12 10.54 4.26 -37.33
C THR A 12 11.55 5.39 -37.44
N PHE A 13 12.53 5.44 -36.54
CA PHE A 13 13.43 6.57 -36.39
C PHE A 13 14.63 6.47 -37.35
N PHE A 14 14.43 6.77 -38.64
CA PHE A 14 15.52 7.17 -39.55
C PHE A 14 14.97 8.22 -40.53
N ARG A 15 15.48 9.46 -40.42
CA ARG A 15 15.25 10.63 -41.29
C ARG A 15 13.92 10.63 -42.06
N ALA A 16 12.87 11.13 -41.42
CA ALA A 16 11.58 11.36 -42.06
C ALA A 16 11.71 12.50 -43.10
N ILE A 17 11.79 12.15 -44.38
CA ILE A 17 11.50 13.08 -45.48
C ILE A 17 9.98 12.99 -45.73
N PRO A 18 9.21 14.09 -45.62
CA PRO A 18 7.77 14.04 -45.82
C PRO A 18 7.46 13.77 -47.30
N HIS A 19 6.77 12.67 -47.61
CA HIS A 19 6.25 12.39 -48.95
C HIS A 19 4.75 12.08 -48.90
N PRO A 20 3.91 12.58 -49.84
CA PRO A 20 2.49 12.77 -49.56
C PRO A 20 1.60 11.54 -49.71
N ARG A 21 2.05 10.39 -50.23
CA ARG A 21 1.15 9.25 -50.53
C ARG A 21 1.85 7.88 -50.56
N GLY A 22 2.30 7.38 -49.41
CA GLY A 22 2.67 5.97 -49.26
C GLY A 22 3.98 5.77 -48.51
N HIS A 23 3.97 4.90 -47.50
CA HIS A 23 5.16 4.51 -46.75
C HIS A 23 6.01 3.57 -47.63
N ALA A 24 6.91 4.13 -48.43
CA ALA A 24 7.89 3.36 -49.16
C ALA A 24 9.00 2.91 -48.20
N HIS A 25 9.23 1.60 -48.12
CA HIS A 25 10.36 1.01 -47.40
C HIS A 25 11.67 1.34 -48.14
N LEU A 26 12.28 2.48 -47.82
CA LEU A 26 13.60 2.89 -48.34
C LEU A 26 14.79 2.11 -47.73
N ALA A 27 14.54 0.96 -47.10
CA ALA A 27 15.59 0.06 -46.62
C ALA A 27 16.09 -0.91 -47.71
N ALA A 28 15.40 -1.00 -48.86
CA ALA A 28 15.71 -1.96 -49.92
C ALA A 28 16.71 -1.46 -50.99
N LEU A 29 17.18 -0.20 -50.90
CA LEU A 29 17.97 0.47 -51.95
C LEU A 29 19.40 0.81 -51.56
N VAL A 30 19.84 0.48 -50.35
CA VAL A 30 21.18 0.74 -49.86
C VAL A 30 21.77 -0.56 -49.33
N SER A 31 23.01 -0.86 -49.71
CA SER A 31 23.67 -2.17 -49.56
C SER A 31 23.58 -2.73 -48.14
N HIS A 32 23.12 -3.98 -48.03
CA HIS A 32 22.93 -4.74 -46.78
C HIS A 32 24.20 -4.98 -45.94
N GLU A 33 25.39 -4.57 -46.40
CA GLU A 33 26.68 -4.94 -45.78
C GLU A 33 27.28 -3.89 -44.82
N SER A 34 26.64 -2.74 -44.59
CA SER A 34 27.24 -1.66 -43.78
C SER A 34 26.32 -1.04 -42.71
N TYR A 35 25.28 -1.74 -42.28
CA TYR A 35 24.37 -1.22 -41.25
C TYR A 35 24.78 -1.65 -39.83
N ASN A 36 24.98 -0.66 -38.95
CA ASN A 36 25.13 -0.90 -37.52
C ASN A 36 23.89 -0.38 -36.80
N PHE A 37 23.16 -1.28 -36.14
CA PHE A 37 21.95 -0.95 -35.36
C PHE A 37 22.21 -0.82 -33.85
N SER A 38 23.47 -0.71 -33.43
CA SER A 38 23.81 -0.39 -32.05
C SER A 38 23.28 0.99 -31.70
N HIS A 39 22.64 1.11 -30.54
CA HIS A 39 22.00 2.35 -30.12
C HIS A 39 21.93 2.44 -28.60
N ARG A 40 21.90 3.67 -28.10
CA ARG A 40 21.64 3.99 -26.70
C ARG A 40 20.42 4.90 -26.63
N ILE A 41 19.51 4.59 -25.72
CA ILE A 41 18.34 5.40 -25.41
C ILE A 41 18.71 6.23 -24.18
N ASP A 42 19.02 7.51 -24.38
CA ASP A 42 19.40 8.38 -23.27
C ASP A 42 18.20 8.71 -22.38
N HIS A 43 17.05 9.04 -23.00
CA HIS A 43 15.82 9.33 -22.28
C HIS A 43 14.58 9.08 -23.14
N LEU A 44 13.57 8.41 -22.57
CA LEU A 44 12.26 8.24 -23.17
C LEU A 44 11.16 8.42 -22.12
N SER A 45 10.29 9.40 -22.32
CA SER A 45 9.17 9.68 -21.43
C SER A 45 7.90 10.05 -22.20
N PHE A 46 6.75 9.91 -21.54
CA PHE A 46 5.44 10.22 -22.11
C PHE A 46 4.69 11.21 -21.22
N GLY A 47 4.28 12.34 -21.79
CA GLY A 47 3.51 13.37 -21.08
C GLY A 47 4.35 14.23 -20.15
N GLU A 48 3.76 14.65 -19.03
CA GLU A 48 4.40 15.58 -18.10
C GLU A 48 5.39 14.87 -17.16
N LEU A 49 6.59 15.46 -17.04
CA LEU A 49 7.68 14.94 -16.22
C LEU A 49 7.39 15.22 -14.74
N ILE A 50 7.23 14.15 -13.96
CA ILE A 50 7.03 14.24 -12.51
C ILE A 50 8.27 13.68 -11.80
N PRO A 51 8.82 14.38 -10.81
CA PRO A 51 9.96 13.87 -10.04
C PRO A 51 9.59 12.55 -9.36
N GLY A 52 10.47 11.55 -9.48
CA GLY A 52 10.30 10.22 -8.89
C GLY A 52 9.77 9.15 -9.85
N ILE A 53 9.42 9.50 -11.09
CA ILE A 53 9.12 8.50 -12.14
C ILE A 53 10.45 8.03 -12.75
N ILE A 54 10.67 6.71 -12.73
CA ILE A 54 11.81 6.06 -13.37
C ILE A 54 11.31 5.45 -14.67
N ASN A 55 11.85 5.92 -15.81
CA ASN A 55 11.50 5.37 -17.10
C ASN A 55 12.34 4.10 -17.38
N PRO A 56 11.73 2.99 -17.82
CA PRO A 56 12.43 1.71 -17.98
C PRO A 56 13.45 1.67 -19.12
N LEU A 57 13.40 2.61 -20.08
CA LEU A 57 14.34 2.67 -21.20
C LEU A 57 15.44 3.73 -21.05
N ASP A 58 15.44 4.49 -19.95
CA ASP A 58 16.45 5.53 -19.74
C ASP A 58 17.83 4.90 -19.50
N GLY A 59 18.81 5.30 -20.29
CA GLY A 59 20.19 4.79 -20.21
C GLY A 59 20.38 3.40 -20.83
N THR A 60 19.38 2.83 -21.50
CA THR A 60 19.49 1.49 -22.10
C THR A 60 20.36 1.51 -23.35
N GLU A 61 21.39 0.67 -23.40
CA GLU A 61 22.26 0.48 -24.55
C GLU A 61 22.10 -0.92 -25.16
N LYS A 62 22.05 -0.98 -26.49
CA LYS A 62 22.04 -2.23 -27.27
C LYS A 62 23.14 -2.18 -28.30
N ILE A 63 23.87 -3.29 -28.42
CA ILE A 63 24.94 -3.46 -29.40
C ILE A 63 24.47 -4.48 -30.43
N ALA A 64 24.44 -4.08 -31.70
CA ALA A 64 24.11 -4.97 -32.81
C ALA A 64 25.29 -5.90 -33.08
N SER A 65 25.07 -7.21 -32.98
CA SER A 65 26.08 -8.22 -33.32
C SER A 65 26.13 -8.51 -34.83
N ASP A 66 25.06 -8.19 -35.57
CA ASP A 66 24.92 -8.47 -36.99
C ASP A 66 24.36 -7.24 -37.73
N HIS A 67 24.72 -7.07 -39.00
CA HIS A 67 24.24 -5.99 -39.87
C HIS A 67 22.76 -6.16 -40.25
N ASN A 68 22.20 -7.36 -40.07
CA ASN A 68 20.80 -7.68 -40.29
C ASN A 68 20.02 -7.83 -38.97
N GLN A 69 20.43 -7.13 -37.91
CA GLN A 69 19.73 -7.15 -36.63
C GLN A 69 18.42 -6.36 -36.67
N MET A 70 17.40 -6.89 -36.03
CA MET A 70 16.12 -6.23 -35.78
C MET A 70 15.91 -6.06 -34.27
N PHE A 71 15.77 -4.82 -33.83
CA PHE A 71 15.37 -4.46 -32.47
C PHE A 71 13.93 -3.95 -32.48
N GLN A 72 13.07 -4.53 -31.66
CA GLN A 72 11.69 -4.08 -31.48
C GLN A 72 11.41 -3.78 -30.02
N TYR A 73 10.93 -2.57 -29.75
CA TYR A 73 10.47 -2.12 -28.46
C TYR A 73 8.95 -2.01 -28.49
N PHE A 74 8.28 -2.85 -27.72
CA PHE A 74 6.84 -2.79 -27.50
C PHE A 74 6.58 -2.03 -26.20
N ILE A 75 6.17 -0.78 -26.35
CA ILE A 75 5.92 0.15 -25.26
C ILE A 75 4.42 0.16 -24.99
N THR A 76 4.02 -0.10 -23.76
CA THR A 76 2.62 0.02 -23.33
C THR A 76 2.50 1.19 -22.37
N VAL A 77 1.76 2.22 -22.77
CA VAL A 77 1.59 3.46 -22.00
C VAL A 77 0.30 3.40 -21.18
N VAL A 78 0.39 3.63 -19.88
CA VAL A 78 -0.70 3.61 -18.91
C VAL A 78 -0.94 5.04 -18.39
N PRO A 79 -2.08 5.65 -18.74
CA PRO A 79 -2.46 6.95 -18.18
C PRO A 79 -2.58 6.86 -16.66
N THR A 80 -1.93 7.79 -15.95
CA THR A 80 -1.92 7.85 -14.49
C THR A 80 -2.34 9.23 -14.02
N LYS A 81 -3.41 9.31 -13.24
CA LYS A 81 -3.84 10.55 -12.58
C LYS A 81 -3.33 10.58 -11.16
N LEU A 82 -2.56 11.61 -10.83
CA LEU A 82 -2.10 11.86 -9.47
C LEU A 82 -2.99 12.94 -8.84
N HIS A 83 -3.60 12.60 -7.71
CA HIS A 83 -4.35 13.53 -6.86
C HIS A 83 -3.68 13.59 -5.49
N THR A 84 -2.77 14.55 -5.35
CA THR A 84 -2.07 14.87 -4.10
C THR A 84 -2.63 16.18 -3.52
N TYR A 85 -2.39 16.45 -2.23
CA TYR A 85 -2.89 17.64 -1.53
C TYR A 85 -2.61 18.99 -2.24
N LYS A 86 -1.51 19.10 -2.99
CA LYS A 86 -1.11 20.35 -3.68
C LYS A 86 -1.10 20.25 -5.20
N ILE A 87 -1.09 19.05 -5.76
CA ILE A 87 -0.79 18.83 -7.17
C ILE A 87 -1.79 17.81 -7.72
N SER A 88 -2.52 18.22 -8.74
CA SER A 88 -3.26 17.32 -9.63
C SER A 88 -2.52 17.29 -10.96
N ALA A 89 -1.91 16.17 -11.30
CA ALA A 89 -1.12 16.01 -12.51
C ALA A 89 -1.53 14.74 -13.26
N GLU A 90 -1.61 14.85 -14.59
CA GLU A 90 -1.81 13.71 -15.48
C GLU A 90 -0.44 13.27 -16.01
N THR A 91 0.03 12.12 -15.54
CA THR A 91 1.28 11.52 -15.98
C THR A 91 1.02 10.21 -16.70
N HIS A 92 2.06 9.66 -17.33
CA HIS A 92 1.97 8.39 -18.02
C HIS A 92 3.09 7.49 -17.52
N GLN A 93 2.70 6.35 -16.98
CA GLN A 93 3.62 5.26 -16.72
C GLN A 93 3.71 4.40 -17.97
N PHE A 94 4.83 3.74 -18.22
CA PHE A 94 4.92 2.81 -19.33
C PHE A 94 5.76 1.60 -18.99
N SER A 95 5.42 0.49 -19.63
CA SER A 95 6.20 -0.74 -19.60
C SER A 95 6.76 -1.03 -20.98
N VAL A 96 7.88 -1.76 -21.02
CA VAL A 96 8.57 -2.07 -22.27
C VAL A 96 8.85 -3.56 -22.35
N THR A 97 8.55 -4.14 -23.50
CA THR A 97 8.98 -5.48 -23.89
C THR A 97 9.91 -5.36 -25.08
N GLU A 98 11.12 -5.87 -24.94
CA GLU A 98 12.14 -5.84 -25.97
C GLU A 98 12.16 -7.16 -26.74
N ARG A 99 12.28 -7.09 -28.06
CA ARG A 99 12.46 -8.25 -28.92
C ARG A 99 13.58 -8.01 -29.90
N GLU A 100 14.57 -8.88 -29.85
CA GLU A 100 15.72 -8.86 -30.73
C GLU A 100 15.72 -10.11 -31.60
N ARG A 101 16.02 -9.95 -32.90
CA ARG A 101 16.23 -11.08 -33.81
C ARG A 101 17.16 -10.73 -34.97
N VAL A 102 17.95 -11.70 -35.43
CA VAL A 102 18.74 -11.60 -36.66
C VAL A 102 17.83 -11.96 -37.86
N ILE A 103 17.87 -11.15 -38.92
CA ILE A 103 17.16 -11.43 -40.17
C ILE A 103 18.07 -12.24 -41.09
N ASN A 104 17.65 -13.47 -41.40
CA ASN A 104 18.34 -14.39 -42.28
C ASN A 104 17.41 -14.85 -43.40
N HIS A 105 17.48 -14.19 -44.55
CA HIS A 105 16.66 -14.51 -45.73
C HIS A 105 16.90 -15.95 -46.24
N ALA A 106 18.11 -16.47 -46.08
CA ALA A 106 18.46 -17.85 -46.46
C ALA A 106 17.86 -18.92 -45.52
N ALA A 107 17.59 -18.57 -44.26
CA ALA A 107 17.01 -19.47 -43.27
C ALA A 107 15.47 -19.34 -43.16
N GLY A 108 14.83 -18.66 -44.13
CA GLY A 108 13.38 -18.39 -44.12
C GLY A 108 12.93 -17.29 -43.14
N SER A 109 13.87 -16.57 -42.52
CA SER A 109 13.56 -15.41 -41.67
C SER A 109 13.36 -14.19 -42.57
N HIS A 110 12.12 -14.00 -43.02
CA HIS A 110 11.71 -12.79 -43.72
C HIS A 110 11.43 -11.69 -42.70
N GLY A 111 11.99 -10.51 -42.93
CA GLY A 111 11.85 -9.37 -42.04
C GLY A 111 12.65 -8.17 -42.51
N VAL A 112 12.37 -7.04 -41.90
CA VAL A 112 13.13 -5.81 -42.15
C VAL A 112 14.06 -5.60 -40.95
N SER A 113 15.36 -5.50 -41.21
CA SER A 113 16.38 -5.12 -40.24
C SER A 113 16.16 -3.68 -39.79
N GLY A 114 16.46 -3.37 -38.54
CA GLY A 114 16.31 -2.01 -38.02
C GLY A 114 15.76 -1.93 -36.61
N ILE A 115 15.61 -0.69 -36.15
CA ILE A 115 15.13 -0.34 -34.81
C ILE A 115 13.68 0.11 -34.93
N PHE A 116 12.78 -0.57 -34.24
CA PHE A 116 11.35 -0.32 -34.28
C PHE A 116 10.83 0.00 -32.88
N MET A 117 10.22 1.17 -32.71
CA MET A 117 9.50 1.53 -31.50
C MET A 117 8.00 1.48 -31.80
N LYS A 118 7.29 0.61 -31.09
CA LYS A 118 5.84 0.44 -31.20
C LYS A 118 5.24 0.79 -29.86
N TYR A 119 4.39 1.80 -29.83
CA TYR A 119 3.66 2.16 -28.62
C TYR A 119 2.18 1.82 -28.75
N ASP A 120 1.58 1.36 -27.65
CA ASP A 120 0.14 1.17 -27.50
C ASP A 120 -0.33 1.83 -26.20
N ILE A 121 -1.54 2.38 -26.21
CA ILE A 121 -2.12 3.04 -25.03
C ILE A 121 -3.03 2.03 -24.33
N SER A 122 -2.74 1.76 -23.06
CA SER A 122 -3.57 0.91 -22.21
C SER A 122 -4.96 1.55 -22.02
N SER A 123 -6.00 0.71 -22.07
CA SER A 123 -7.36 1.11 -21.73
C SER A 123 -7.57 1.27 -20.23
N LEU A 124 -6.61 0.83 -19.41
CA LEU A 124 -6.63 0.98 -17.96
C LEU A 124 -5.98 2.31 -17.56
N MET A 125 -6.62 3.01 -16.64
CA MET A 125 -6.11 4.24 -16.04
C MET A 125 -5.84 4.01 -14.55
N VAL A 126 -4.66 4.42 -14.09
CA VAL A 126 -4.28 4.34 -12.67
C VAL A 126 -4.58 5.69 -12.01
N THR A 127 -5.38 5.69 -10.95
CA THR A 127 -5.63 6.90 -10.16
C THR A 127 -4.96 6.73 -8.80
N VAL A 128 -3.98 7.56 -8.50
CA VAL A 128 -3.30 7.59 -7.19
C VAL A 128 -3.88 8.74 -6.40
N THR A 129 -4.63 8.41 -5.35
CA THR A 129 -5.18 9.36 -4.39
C THR A 129 -4.44 9.19 -3.07
N GLU A 130 -3.96 10.29 -2.50
CA GLU A 130 -3.40 10.28 -1.17
C GLU A 130 -4.52 10.32 -0.12
N GLU A 131 -4.66 9.26 0.67
CA GLU A 131 -5.63 9.20 1.77
C GLU A 131 -4.94 9.51 3.10
N HIS A 132 -5.41 10.54 3.79
CA HIS A 132 -4.98 10.85 5.16
C HIS A 132 -6.10 10.55 6.13
N MET A 133 -5.77 9.87 7.23
CA MET A 133 -6.71 9.69 8.33
C MET A 133 -7.02 11.06 8.96
N PRO A 134 -8.30 11.50 8.99
CA PRO A 134 -8.63 12.80 9.52
C PRO A 134 -8.33 12.84 11.03
N PHE A 135 -7.81 13.98 11.51
CA PHE A 135 -7.45 14.16 12.93
C PHE A 135 -8.60 13.84 13.90
N TRP A 136 -9.84 14.07 13.49
CA TRP A 136 -11.03 13.70 14.26
C TRP A 136 -11.13 12.20 14.54
N GLN A 137 -10.73 11.36 13.59
CA GLN A 137 -10.77 9.91 13.77
C GLN A 137 -9.70 9.43 14.76
N PHE A 138 -8.56 10.13 14.80
CA PHE A 138 -7.57 9.93 15.86
C PHE A 138 -8.13 10.33 17.24
N LEU A 139 -8.80 11.48 17.34
CA LEU A 139 -9.36 11.96 18.61
C LEU A 139 -10.45 11.03 19.16
N VAL A 140 -11.35 10.54 18.29
CA VAL A 140 -12.39 9.57 18.68
C VAL A 140 -11.75 8.28 19.21
N ARG A 141 -10.72 7.76 18.54
CA ARG A 141 -9.96 6.58 19.01
C ARG A 141 -9.29 6.84 20.36
N LEU A 142 -8.69 8.00 20.55
CA LEU A 142 -8.05 8.39 21.81
C LEU A 142 -9.08 8.46 22.96
N CYS A 143 -10.22 9.10 22.73
CA CYS A 143 -11.32 9.17 23.69
C CYS A 143 -11.82 7.77 24.07
N GLY A 144 -11.98 6.88 23.08
CA GLY A 144 -12.37 5.48 23.32
C GLY A 144 -11.39 4.72 24.24
N ILE A 145 -10.09 4.94 24.07
CA ILE A 145 -9.06 4.34 24.94
C ILE A 145 -9.18 4.87 26.38
N ILE A 146 -9.30 6.20 26.54
CA ILE A 146 -9.42 6.83 27.87
C ILE A 146 -10.71 6.37 28.59
N GLY A 147 -11.84 6.38 27.87
CA GLY A 147 -13.12 5.92 28.39
C GLY A 147 -13.11 4.43 28.76
N GLY A 148 -12.44 3.61 27.95
CA GLY A 148 -12.22 2.19 28.23
C GLY A 148 -11.42 1.95 29.50
N ILE A 149 -10.32 2.69 29.72
CA ILE A 149 -9.50 2.59 30.93
C ILE A 149 -10.30 2.99 32.18
N PHE A 150 -11.04 4.10 32.10
CA PHE A 150 -11.86 4.58 33.22
C PHE A 150 -12.98 3.60 33.57
N SER A 151 -13.69 3.07 32.57
CA SER A 151 -14.73 2.06 32.77
C SER A 151 -14.18 0.76 33.36
N THR A 152 -13.07 0.26 32.83
CA THR A 152 -12.44 -0.98 33.29
C THR A 152 -11.96 -0.85 34.74
N THR A 153 -11.45 0.31 35.13
CA THR A 153 -11.01 0.57 36.52
C THR A 153 -12.18 0.44 37.50
N GLY A 154 -13.34 1.01 37.18
CA GLY A 154 -14.54 0.90 38.02
C GLY A 154 -15.07 -0.53 38.14
N VAL A 155 -15.11 -1.25 37.02
CA VAL A 155 -15.53 -2.67 36.99
C VAL A 155 -14.56 -3.54 37.79
N LEU A 156 -13.25 -3.34 37.64
CA LEU A 156 -12.23 -4.11 38.33
C LEU A 156 -12.28 -3.90 39.85
N HIS A 157 -12.48 -2.66 40.30
CA HIS A 157 -12.62 -2.35 41.72
C HIS A 157 -13.89 -3.00 42.32
N GLY A 158 -15.02 -2.93 41.61
CA GLY A 158 -16.26 -3.58 42.02
C GLY A 158 -16.14 -5.10 42.06
N PHE A 159 -15.53 -5.69 41.04
CA PHE A 159 -15.27 -7.13 40.97
C PHE A 159 -14.32 -7.59 42.08
N GLY A 160 -13.24 -6.84 42.35
CA GLY A 160 -12.31 -7.14 43.43
C GLY A 160 -12.98 -7.13 44.81
N ARG A 161 -13.84 -6.14 45.09
CA ARG A 161 -14.62 -6.08 46.34
C ARG A 161 -15.60 -7.26 46.46
N PHE A 162 -16.29 -7.60 45.37
CA PHE A 162 -17.22 -8.73 45.34
C PHE A 162 -16.51 -10.07 45.60
N VAL A 163 -15.35 -10.28 44.97
CA VAL A 163 -14.50 -11.46 45.19
C VAL A 163 -13.99 -11.50 46.63
N ALA A 164 -13.54 -10.38 47.20
CA ALA A 164 -13.09 -10.30 48.58
C ALA A 164 -14.22 -10.64 49.58
N GLU A 165 -15.43 -10.11 49.37
CA GLU A 165 -16.61 -10.45 50.20
C GLU A 165 -16.97 -11.93 50.11
N ILE A 166 -16.97 -12.52 48.90
CA ILE A 166 -17.23 -13.96 48.73
C ILE A 166 -16.18 -14.80 49.43
N ILE A 167 -14.89 -14.48 49.27
CA ILE A 167 -13.80 -15.20 49.92
C ILE A 167 -13.88 -15.05 51.43
N PHE A 168 -14.09 -13.83 51.95
CA PHE A 168 -14.17 -13.56 53.38
C PHE A 168 -15.42 -14.17 54.04
N CYS A 169 -16.57 -14.17 53.35
CA CYS A 169 -17.78 -14.87 53.80
C CYS A 169 -17.61 -16.39 53.79
N ARG A 170 -16.97 -16.95 52.76
CA ARG A 170 -16.65 -18.39 52.68
C ARG A 170 -15.65 -18.81 53.77
N PHE A 171 -14.67 -17.96 54.10
CA PHE A 171 -13.70 -18.24 55.17
C PHE A 171 -14.30 -18.08 56.58
N ARG A 172 -15.15 -17.06 56.84
CA ARG A 172 -15.78 -16.89 58.18
C ARG A 172 -16.79 -17.98 58.53
N LEU A 173 -17.49 -18.58 57.56
CA LEU A 173 -18.38 -19.72 57.82
C LEU A 173 -17.63 -21.01 58.23
N GLY A 174 -16.30 -21.07 58.07
CA GLY A 174 -15.48 -22.18 58.57
C GLY A 174 -15.08 -22.07 60.06
N SER A 175 -15.31 -20.92 60.72
CA SER A 175 -14.78 -20.66 62.06
C SER A 175 -15.80 -20.73 63.20
N HIS A 176 -17.04 -21.19 62.96
CA HIS A 176 -18.06 -21.35 64.02
C HIS A 176 -18.67 -22.76 64.01
N LYS A 177 -17.87 -23.76 64.37
CA LYS A 177 -18.38 -25.02 64.96
C LYS A 177 -17.42 -25.52 66.03
N SER A 178 -17.75 -25.23 67.29
CA SER A 178 -17.83 -26.19 68.40
C SER A 178 -17.56 -25.48 69.72
N ALA A 179 -18.63 -25.18 70.46
CA ALA A 179 -18.60 -25.05 71.91
C ALA A 179 -19.96 -25.51 72.43
N SER A 180 -20.08 -26.82 72.64
CA SER A 180 -21.16 -27.43 73.43
C SER A 180 -20.96 -27.03 74.89
N VAL A 181 -21.90 -26.29 75.47
CA VAL A 181 -21.94 -26.04 76.92
C VAL A 181 -23.17 -26.71 77.50
N SER A 182 -22.92 -27.76 78.26
CA SER A 182 -23.83 -28.45 79.17
C SER A 182 -23.92 -27.68 80.49
N LEU A 183 -25.16 -27.40 80.93
CA LEU A 183 -25.56 -27.14 82.33
C LEU A 183 -25.25 -28.39 83.20
N PRO A 184 -25.17 -28.33 84.56
CA PRO A 184 -26.09 -27.57 85.41
C PRO A 184 -25.60 -27.05 86.78
N ASP A 185 -26.56 -26.40 87.45
CA ASP A 185 -26.81 -26.28 88.90
C ASP A 185 -25.98 -25.34 89.78
N GLY A 186 -26.73 -24.59 90.60
CA GLY A 186 -26.27 -24.23 91.94
C GLY A 186 -26.45 -22.78 92.38
N HIS A 187 -27.67 -22.45 92.80
CA HIS A 187 -27.93 -21.79 94.08
C HIS A 187 -27.49 -20.32 94.31
N THR A 188 -28.54 -19.53 94.58
CA THR A 188 -28.66 -18.47 95.62
C THR A 188 -28.21 -17.02 95.42
N ASN A 189 -29.24 -16.17 95.58
CA ASN A 189 -29.35 -14.98 96.43
C ASN A 189 -28.88 -13.63 95.89
N ASN A 190 -29.89 -12.80 95.61
CA ASN A 190 -30.16 -11.47 96.19
C ASN A 190 -28.94 -10.58 96.50
N HIS A 191 -28.85 -9.41 95.87
CA HIS A 191 -29.39 -8.15 96.42
C HIS A 191 -29.01 -6.94 95.52
N LEU A 192 -29.97 -6.02 95.42
CA LEU A 192 -29.96 -4.61 94.96
C LEU A 192 -28.85 -3.74 95.63
N PRO A 193 -28.69 -2.41 95.38
CA PRO A 193 -29.11 -1.49 94.30
C PRO A 193 -28.02 -0.52 93.76
N LEU A 194 -28.42 0.26 92.74
CA LEU A 194 -28.08 1.66 92.37
C LEU A 194 -26.94 2.40 93.11
N THR A 195 -26.15 3.17 92.34
CA THR A 195 -26.12 4.65 92.31
C THR A 195 -24.97 5.09 91.36
N THR A 196 -25.21 5.85 90.30
CA THR A 196 -25.39 7.32 90.17
C THR A 196 -24.10 7.98 89.62
N ASP A 197 -24.28 8.69 88.52
CA ASP A 197 -23.58 9.88 88.01
C ASP A 197 -22.13 10.16 88.44
N ASN A 198 -21.24 10.44 87.48
CA ASN A 198 -20.92 11.85 87.27
C ASN A 198 -20.24 12.17 85.93
N SER A 199 -20.72 13.32 85.42
CA SER A 199 -20.19 14.21 84.41
C SER A 199 -18.73 14.66 84.59
N THR A 200 -18.09 15.04 83.49
CA THR A 200 -17.36 16.32 83.22
C THR A 200 -16.58 16.15 81.91
N HIS A 201 -16.93 16.89 80.85
CA HIS A 201 -16.54 18.27 80.52
C HIS A 201 -15.11 18.41 80.02
#